data_AF-A0A1B9VLJ4-F1
#
_entry.id   AF-A0A1B9VLJ4-F1
#
_cell.length_a   1.000
_cell.length_b   1.000
_cell.length_c   1.000
_cell.angle_alpha   90.00
_cell.angle_beta   90.00
_cell.angle_gamma   90.00
#
_symmetry.space_group_name_H-M   'P 1'
#
loop_
_entity.id
_entity.type
_entity.pdbx_description
1 polymer ?
#
loop_
_entity_poly.entity_id
_entity_poly.type
_entity_poly.pdbx_seq_one_letter_code
_entity_poly.pdbx_strand_id
1 'polypeptide(L)'
;MIVTYKIPFRDGELRIGWASWDKGRYEHRSIKYAYKDSSGKISRGSPEIPLDMLVELIAAAYEQNEIPQNLPKLELENVREVDLEKCSMDDLKQKNDILVSVLATIQGMMTKVNYPEWEKIYDRVASEREAVKQETERRRLLRP
;
A
#
# COMPACT_ATOMS: atom_id res chain seq x y z
N MET A 1 1.26 20.27 11.67
CA MET A 1 1.78 19.52 10.51
C MET A 1 2.17 20.48 9.40
N ILE A 2 3.29 20.23 8.72
CA ILE A 2 3.58 20.80 7.39
C ILE A 2 3.03 19.81 6.35
N VAL A 3 1.90 20.15 5.73
CA VAL A 3 1.16 19.26 4.85
C VAL A 3 1.91 19.07 3.53
N THR A 4 2.11 17.82 3.10
CA THR A 4 2.69 17.48 1.80
C THR A 4 1.68 16.81 0.86
N TYR A 5 0.62 16.24 1.42
CA TYR A 5 -0.41 15.52 0.67
C TYR A 5 -1.76 15.66 1.37
N LYS A 6 -2.83 15.78 0.59
CA LYS A 6 -4.19 15.86 1.10
C LYS A 6 -5.17 15.16 0.17
N ILE A 7 -6.17 14.51 0.75
CA ILE A 7 -7.30 13.92 0.02
C ILE A 7 -8.61 14.30 0.69
N PRO A 8 -9.68 14.58 -0.08
CA PRO A 8 -11.02 14.71 0.47
C PRO A 8 -11.40 13.45 1.25
N PHE A 9 -11.97 13.60 2.44
CA PHE A 9 -12.44 12.49 3.25
C PHE A 9 -13.61 12.95 4.14
N ARG A 10 -14.79 12.34 3.95
CA ARG A 10 -16.03 12.72 4.65
C ARG A 10 -16.28 14.25 4.54
N ASP A 11 -16.49 14.93 5.66
CA ASP A 11 -16.73 16.38 5.78
C ASP A 11 -15.44 17.22 5.87
N GLY A 12 -14.28 16.60 5.68
CA GLY A 12 -12.98 17.25 5.73
C GLY A 12 -11.98 16.67 4.75
N GLU A 13 -10.72 16.61 5.17
CA GLU A 13 -9.63 16.02 4.39
C GLU A 13 -8.65 15.25 5.27
N LEU A 14 -8.14 14.13 4.77
CA LEU A 14 -6.99 13.46 5.35
C LEU A 14 -5.73 14.15 4.85
N ARG A 15 -4.86 14.55 5.78
CA ARG A 15 -3.61 15.24 5.49
C ARG A 15 -2.45 14.38 5.94
N ILE A 16 -1.44 14.23 5.08
CA ILE A 16 -0.15 13.63 5.41
C ILE A 16 0.92 14.68 5.27
N GLY A 17 1.85 14.73 6.21
CA GLY A 17 2.90 15.72 6.24
C GLY A 17 3.95 15.48 7.30
N TRP A 18 4.83 16.46 7.46
CA TRP A 18 5.79 16.49 8.55
C TRP A 18 5.10 16.88 9.85
N ALA A 19 5.38 16.15 10.91
CA ALA A 19 4.70 16.31 12.19
C ALA A 19 4.92 17.70 12.80
N SER A 20 3.91 18.27 13.45
CA SER A 20 4.03 19.58 14.10
C SER A 20 5.10 19.63 15.19
N TRP A 21 5.34 18.50 15.88
CA TRP A 21 6.32 18.40 16.96
C TRP A 21 7.75 18.22 16.47
N ASP A 22 7.95 18.01 15.17
CA ASP A 22 9.26 17.73 14.60
C ASP A 22 10.16 18.98 14.48
N LYS A 23 9.59 20.17 14.74
CA LYS A 23 10.31 21.46 14.80
C LYS A 23 11.22 21.75 13.59
N GLY A 24 10.86 21.26 12.41
CA GLY A 24 11.60 21.50 11.17
C GLY A 24 12.78 20.57 10.92
N ARG A 25 12.92 19.46 11.66
CA ARG A 25 13.96 18.45 11.40
C ARG A 25 13.62 17.52 10.23
N TYR A 26 12.35 17.40 9.88
CA TYR A 26 11.86 16.53 8.80
C TYR A 26 12.22 15.05 9.01
N GLU A 27 12.18 14.60 10.26
CA GLU A 27 12.44 13.22 10.69
C GLU A 27 11.14 12.43 10.89
N HIS A 28 10.04 13.11 11.25
CA HIS A 28 8.80 12.45 11.64
C HIS A 28 7.62 12.82 10.74
N ARG A 29 6.99 11.80 10.17
CA ARG A 29 5.77 11.91 9.35
C ARG A 29 4.54 11.60 10.19
N SER A 30 3.44 12.30 9.89
CA SER A 30 2.15 12.09 10.56
C SER A 30 0.98 12.22 9.60
N ILE A 31 -0.15 11.64 9.99
CA ILE A 31 -1.45 11.80 9.35
C ILE A 31 -2.42 12.52 10.30
N LYS A 32 -3.34 13.31 9.75
CA LYS A 32 -4.42 13.95 10.52
C LYS A 32 -5.69 14.02 9.69
N TYR A 33 -6.83 13.75 10.32
CA TYR A 33 -8.12 14.11 9.78
C TYR A 33 -8.44 15.58 10.07
N ALA A 34 -8.50 16.43 9.05
CA ALA A 34 -8.74 17.86 9.16
C ALA A 34 -10.15 18.21 8.67
N TYR A 35 -11.08 18.35 9.62
CA TYR A 35 -12.44 18.84 9.39
C TYR A 35 -12.63 20.23 10.00
N LYS A 36 -13.67 20.96 9.57
CA LYS A 36 -13.98 22.28 10.12
C LYS A 36 -14.80 22.14 11.42
N ASP A 37 -14.44 22.88 12.45
CA ASP A 37 -15.26 23.03 13.66
C ASP A 37 -16.46 23.96 13.41
N SER A 38 -17.29 24.17 14.44
CA SER A 38 -18.45 25.06 14.38
C SER A 38 -18.10 26.52 14.05
N SER A 39 -16.85 26.93 14.20
CA SER A 39 -16.34 28.26 13.82
C SER A 39 -15.78 28.31 12.40
N GLY A 40 -15.82 27.20 11.66
CA GLY A 40 -15.30 27.07 10.30
C GLY A 40 -13.78 26.89 10.21
N LYS A 41 -13.08 26.77 11.35
CA LYS A 41 -11.63 26.56 11.43
C LYS A 41 -11.30 25.07 11.47
N ILE A 42 -10.09 24.68 11.08
CA ILE A 42 -9.68 23.28 11.21
C ILE A 42 -9.68 22.88 12.68
N SER A 43 -10.44 21.84 12.99
CA SER A 43 -10.62 21.34 14.35
C SER A 43 -9.28 20.98 14.99
N ARG A 44 -9.09 21.46 16.21
CA ARG A 44 -7.97 21.08 17.09
C ARG A 44 -8.20 19.73 17.77
N GLY A 45 -9.45 19.25 17.81
CA GLY A 45 -9.82 18.01 18.49
C GLY A 45 -9.37 16.74 17.78
N SER A 46 -9.00 16.83 16.50
CA SER A 46 -8.37 15.71 15.79
C SER A 46 -6.86 15.73 16.02
N PRO A 47 -6.25 14.68 16.61
CA PRO A 47 -4.81 14.63 16.83
C PRO A 47 -4.04 14.40 15.51
N GLU A 48 -2.77 14.79 15.50
CA GLU A 48 -1.80 14.29 14.51
C GLU A 48 -1.32 12.93 15.00
N ILE A 49 -1.43 11.89 14.15
CA ILE A 49 -1.03 10.52 14.46
C ILE A 49 0.30 10.23 13.76
N PRO A 50 1.36 9.84 14.50
CA PRO A 50 2.60 9.32 13.91
C PRO A 50 2.31 8.13 12.98
N LEU A 51 2.97 8.04 11.82
CA LEU A 51 2.68 6.97 10.85
C LEU A 51 3.03 5.57 11.36
N ASP A 52 4.08 5.45 12.17
CA ASP A 52 4.44 4.21 12.88
C ASP A 52 3.34 3.79 13.87
N MET A 53 2.86 4.72 14.69
CA MET A 53 1.75 4.48 15.62
C MET A 53 0.44 4.11 14.90
N LEU A 54 0.18 4.69 13.72
CA LEU A 54 -1.00 4.35 12.94
C LEU A 54 -1.06 2.85 12.60
N VAL A 55 0.08 2.22 12.31
CA VAL A 55 0.14 0.78 11.99
C VAL A 55 -0.30 -0.05 13.21
N GLU A 56 0.22 0.27 14.39
CA GLU A 56 -0.16 -0.39 15.65
C GLU A 56 -1.65 -0.21 15.98
N LEU A 57 -2.19 1.00 15.75
CA LEU A 57 -3.62 1.28 15.97
C LEU A 57 -4.52 0.44 15.04
N ILE A 58 -4.10 0.27 13.78
CA ILE A 58 -4.82 -0.56 12.82
C ILE A 58 -4.74 -2.03 13.24
N ALA A 59 -3.56 -2.51 13.64
CA ALA A 59 -3.38 -3.89 14.12
C ALA A 59 -4.28 -4.18 15.33
N ALA A 60 -4.26 -3.30 16.35
CA ALA A 60 -5.11 -3.44 17.53
C ALA A 60 -6.61 -3.43 17.19
N ALA A 61 -7.05 -2.53 16.30
CA ALA A 61 -8.45 -2.46 15.87
C ALA A 61 -8.87 -3.72 15.07
N TYR A 62 -7.96 -4.28 14.30
CA TYR A 62 -8.18 -5.54 13.58
C TYR A 62 -8.33 -6.73 14.56
N GLU A 63 -7.46 -6.84 15.55
CA GLU A 63 -7.54 -7.89 16.59
C GLU A 63 -8.84 -7.84 17.39
N GLN A 64 -9.41 -6.65 17.58
CA GLN A 64 -10.71 -6.45 18.24
C GLN A 64 -11.92 -6.62 17.30
N ASN A 65 -11.71 -6.98 16.03
CA ASN A 65 -12.75 -7.08 15.00
C ASN A 65 -13.51 -5.78 14.73
N GLU A 66 -12.94 -4.61 15.07
CA GLU A 66 -13.50 -3.29 14.77
C GLU A 66 -13.29 -2.91 13.29
N ILE A 67 -12.24 -3.48 12.69
CA ILE A 67 -12.01 -3.41 11.26
C ILE A 67 -12.62 -4.68 10.64
N PRO A 68 -13.60 -4.56 9.72
CA PRO A 68 -14.16 -5.72 9.05
C PRO A 68 -13.04 -6.55 8.41
N GLN A 69 -13.03 -7.86 8.66
CA GLN A 69 -12.06 -8.76 8.02
C GLN A 69 -12.19 -8.77 6.48
N ASN A 70 -13.27 -8.19 5.97
CA ASN A 70 -13.60 -8.01 4.55
C ASN A 70 -13.50 -6.54 4.11
N LEU A 71 -12.59 -5.74 4.67
CA LEU A 71 -12.26 -4.44 4.06
C LEU A 71 -12.03 -4.65 2.56
N PRO A 72 -12.53 -3.76 1.68
CA PRO A 72 -12.09 -3.76 0.30
C PRO A 72 -10.57 -3.61 0.35
N LYS A 73 -9.85 -4.69 0.02
CA LYS A 73 -8.40 -4.65 -0.01
C LYS A 73 -8.08 -3.49 -0.96
N LEU A 74 -7.36 -2.47 -0.45
CA LEU A 74 -6.51 -1.61 -1.28
C LEU A 74 -5.97 -2.51 -2.38
N GLU A 75 -6.23 -2.22 -3.67
CA GLU A 75 -6.03 -3.12 -4.83
C GLU A 75 -4.63 -3.78 -4.88
N LEU A 76 -4.41 -4.67 -3.95
CA LEU A 76 -3.40 -5.69 -3.79
C LEU A 76 -4.12 -7.04 -3.93
N GLU A 77 -5.46 -7.05 -4.00
CA GLU A 77 -6.30 -8.19 -4.41
C GLU A 77 -5.99 -8.71 -5.80
N ASN A 78 -5.33 -7.93 -6.64
CA ASN A 78 -4.88 -8.40 -7.93
C ASN A 78 -3.60 -9.25 -7.82
N VAL A 79 -2.95 -9.33 -6.66
CA VAL A 79 -2.07 -10.45 -6.32
C VAL A 79 -2.87 -11.48 -5.52
N ARG A 80 -3.92 -12.06 -6.12
CA ARG A 80 -4.39 -13.36 -5.62
C ARG A 80 -3.18 -14.29 -5.60
N GLU A 81 -3.00 -15.03 -4.52
CA GLU A 81 -2.24 -16.28 -4.58
C GLU A 81 -3.00 -17.19 -5.53
N VAL A 82 -2.65 -17.04 -6.81
CA VAL A 82 -3.15 -17.88 -7.88
C VAL A 82 -2.38 -19.18 -7.75
N ASP A 83 -3.09 -20.26 -7.44
CA ASP A 83 -2.58 -21.61 -7.61
C ASP A 83 -2.21 -21.76 -9.09
N LEU A 84 -0.91 -21.70 -9.37
CA LEU A 84 -0.37 -21.67 -10.72
C LEU A 84 -0.76 -22.92 -11.51
N GLU A 85 -1.04 -24.04 -10.84
CA GLU A 85 -1.41 -25.29 -11.50
C GLU A 85 -2.89 -25.34 -11.87
N LYS A 86 -3.76 -24.65 -11.12
CA LYS A 86 -5.23 -24.76 -11.27
C LYS A 86 -5.89 -23.56 -11.95
N CYS A 87 -5.20 -22.43 -12.07
CA CYS A 87 -5.76 -21.22 -12.66
C CYS A 87 -5.89 -21.30 -14.19
N SER A 88 -6.63 -20.37 -14.81
CA SER A 88 -6.75 -20.29 -16.27
C SER A 88 -5.50 -19.65 -16.93
N MET A 89 -5.36 -19.79 -18.24
CA MET A 89 -4.30 -19.09 -18.99
C MET A 89 -4.44 -17.57 -18.96
N ASP A 90 -5.66 -17.06 -18.87
CA ASP A 90 -5.91 -15.61 -18.82
C ASP A 90 -5.59 -15.06 -17.43
N ASP A 91 -5.82 -15.84 -16.36
CA ASP A 91 -5.36 -15.51 -15.01
C ASP A 91 -3.83 -15.41 -14.94
N LEU A 92 -3.10 -16.33 -15.58
CA LEU A 92 -1.63 -16.30 -15.64
C LEU A 92 -1.12 -15.05 -16.37
N LYS A 93 -1.74 -14.67 -17.49
CA LYS A 93 -1.38 -13.44 -18.22
C LYS A 93 -1.65 -12.20 -17.38
N GLN A 94 -2.85 -12.11 -16.80
CA GLN A 94 -3.23 -10.99 -15.96
C GLN A 94 -2.26 -10.84 -14.78
N LYS A 95 -1.95 -11.96 -14.10
CA LYS A 95 -0.98 -11.99 -13.00
C LYS A 95 0.41 -11.55 -13.45
N ASN A 96 0.89 -12.01 -14.61
CA ASN A 96 2.16 -11.55 -15.17
C ASN A 96 2.19 -10.03 -15.41
N ASP A 97 1.13 -9.47 -16.00
CA ASP A 97 1.06 -8.04 -16.30
C ASP A 97 1.07 -7.18 -15.01
N ILE A 98 0.37 -7.65 -13.98
CA ILE A 98 0.39 -7.04 -12.65
C ILE A 98 1.80 -7.09 -12.06
N LEU A 99 2.46 -8.26 -12.07
CA LEU A 99 3.81 -8.41 -11.51
C LEU A 99 4.83 -7.54 -12.26
N VAL A 100 4.70 -7.36 -13.58
CA VAL A 100 5.52 -6.42 -14.36
C VAL A 100 5.32 -4.98 -13.89
N SER A 101 4.06 -4.56 -13.71
CA SER A 101 3.74 -3.21 -13.21
C SER A 101 4.27 -2.96 -11.80
N VAL A 102 4.14 -3.95 -10.91
CA VAL A 102 4.64 -3.88 -9.54
C VAL A 102 6.17 -3.76 -9.51
N LEU A 103 6.89 -4.57 -10.31
CA LEU A 103 8.35 -4.49 -10.40
C LEU A 103 8.82 -3.12 -10.88
N ALA A 104 8.18 -2.56 -11.93
CA ALA A 104 8.50 -1.23 -12.42
C ALA A 104 8.27 -0.14 -11.35
N THR A 105 7.21 -0.31 -10.55
CA THR A 105 6.91 0.61 -9.44
C THR A 105 7.96 0.49 -8.33
N ILE A 106 8.33 -0.73 -7.91
CA ILE A 106 9.37 -0.96 -6.90
C ILE A 106 10.70 -0.35 -7.36
N GLN A 107 11.12 -0.57 -8.60
CA GLN A 107 12.33 0.05 -9.16
C GLN A 107 12.27 1.58 -9.10
N GLY A 108 11.11 2.16 -9.43
CA GLY A 108 10.86 3.59 -9.28
C GLY A 108 10.96 4.08 -7.83
N MET A 109 10.53 3.29 -6.85
CA MET A 109 10.64 3.62 -5.43
C MET A 109 12.07 3.48 -4.88
N MET A 110 12.81 2.44 -5.31
CA MET A 110 14.20 2.21 -4.93
C MET A 110 15.11 3.41 -5.24
N THR A 111 14.83 4.14 -6.32
CA THR A 111 15.60 5.35 -6.68
C THR A 111 15.25 6.60 -5.87
N LYS A 112 14.09 6.60 -5.20
CA LYS A 112 13.52 7.79 -4.53
C LYS A 112 13.52 7.68 -3.01
N VAL A 113 13.51 6.45 -2.49
CA VAL A 113 13.32 6.16 -1.07
C VAL A 113 14.46 5.26 -0.63
N ASN A 114 15.26 5.72 0.33
CA ASN A 114 16.26 4.88 0.96
C ASN A 114 15.60 3.95 1.99
N TYR A 115 15.24 2.74 1.55
CA TYR A 115 14.63 1.72 2.39
C TYR A 115 15.42 0.41 2.23
N PRO A 116 15.96 -0.15 3.33
CA PRO A 116 16.90 -1.27 3.27
C PRO A 116 16.28 -2.60 2.83
N GLU A 117 14.96 -2.76 2.92
CA GLU A 117 14.28 -4.00 2.54
C GLU A 117 13.84 -4.03 1.06
N TRP A 118 14.15 -2.99 0.27
CA TRP A 118 13.71 -2.93 -1.12
C TRP A 118 14.15 -4.13 -1.96
N GLU A 119 15.40 -4.55 -1.80
CA GLU A 119 15.98 -5.66 -2.56
C GLU A 119 15.21 -6.96 -2.29
N LYS A 120 14.96 -7.28 -1.01
CA LYS A 120 14.15 -8.45 -0.62
C LYS A 120 12.73 -8.41 -1.19
N ILE A 121 12.10 -7.24 -1.18
CA ILE A 121 10.74 -7.07 -1.74
C ILE A 121 10.78 -7.28 -3.25
N TYR A 122 11.76 -6.70 -3.94
CA TYR A 122 11.94 -6.85 -5.38
C TYR A 122 12.19 -8.32 -5.75
N ASP A 123 13.10 -9.01 -5.07
CA ASP A 123 13.48 -10.39 -5.36
C ASP A 123 12.30 -11.35 -5.18
N ARG A 124 11.47 -11.12 -4.15
CA ARG A 124 10.25 -11.91 -3.93
C ARG A 124 9.29 -11.78 -5.11
N VAL A 125 9.00 -10.55 -5.55
CA VAL A 125 8.07 -10.29 -6.68
C VAL A 125 8.68 -10.79 -8.00
N ALA A 126 9.99 -10.65 -8.19
CA ALA A 126 10.69 -11.13 -9.38
C ALA A 126 10.64 -12.67 -9.47
N SER A 127 10.83 -13.36 -8.35
CA SER A 127 10.73 -14.82 -8.26
C SER A 127 9.32 -15.30 -8.60
N GLU A 128 8.29 -14.63 -8.08
CA GLU A 128 6.89 -14.95 -8.38
C GLU A 128 6.57 -14.77 -9.88
N ARG A 129 7.08 -13.70 -10.50
CA ARG A 129 6.93 -13.46 -11.93
C ARG A 129 7.57 -14.58 -12.76
N GLU A 130 8.76 -15.03 -12.37
CA GLU A 130 9.45 -16.09 -13.09
C GLU A 130 8.67 -17.42 -13.00
N ALA A 131 8.08 -17.73 -11.83
CA ALA A 131 7.22 -18.90 -11.68
C ALA A 131 5.97 -18.83 -12.58
N VAL A 132 5.31 -17.68 -12.67
CA VAL A 132 4.16 -17.46 -13.57
C VAL A 132 4.58 -17.63 -15.03
N LYS A 133 5.75 -17.12 -15.41
CA LYS A 133 6.28 -17.22 -16.77
C LYS A 133 6.60 -18.66 -17.15
N GLN A 134 7.25 -19.41 -16.25
CA GLN A 134 7.55 -20.83 -16.44
C GLN A 134 6.28 -21.66 -16.62
N GLU A 135 5.27 -21.42 -15.79
CA GLU A 135 3.99 -22.12 -15.90
C GLU A 135 3.24 -21.78 -17.20
N THR A 136 3.26 -20.50 -17.60
CA THR A 136 2.69 -20.05 -18.87
C THR A 136 3.34 -20.77 -20.05
N GLU A 137 4.67 -20.90 -20.04
CA GLU A 137 5.43 -21.56 -21.11
C GLU A 137 5.18 -23.07 -21.12
N ARG A 138 5.18 -23.71 -19.95
CA ARG A 138 4.84 -25.14 -19.79
C ARG A 138 3.49 -25.46 -20.44
N ARG A 139 2.47 -24.64 -20.19
CA ARG A 139 1.12 -24.84 -20.76
C ARG A 139 1.05 -24.56 -22.26
N ARG A 140 1.88 -23.66 -22.79
CA ARG A 140 1.99 -23.44 -24.24
C ARG A 140 2.57 -24.66 -24.95
N LEU A 141 3.61 -25.26 -24.39
CA LEU A 141 4.26 -26.45 -24.95
C LEU A 141 3.39 -27.72 -24.87
N LEU A 142 2.41 -27.75 -23.95
CA LEU A 142 1.46 -28.86 -23.78
C LEU A 142 0.17 -28.73 -24.61
N ARG A 143 -0.03 -27.63 -25.34
CA ARG A 143 -1.15 -27.50 -26.29
C ARG A 143 -0.73 -28.14 -27.63
N PRO A 144 -1.42 -29.20 -28.10
CA PRO A 144 -1.19 -29.77 -29.43
C PRO A 144 -1.57 -28.80 -30.56
#